data_AF-H0EJ68-F1
#
_entry.id   AF-H0EJ68-F1
#
_cell.length_a   1.000
_cell.length_b   1.000
_cell.length_c   1.000
_cell.angle_alpha   90.00
_cell.angle_beta   90.00
_cell.angle_gamma   90.00
#
_symmetry.space_group_name_H-M   'P 1'
#
loop_
_entity.id
_entity.type
_entity.pdbx_description
1 polymer ?
#
loop_
_entity_poly.entity_id
_entity_poly.type
_entity_poly.pdbx_seq_one_letter_code
_entity_poly.pdbx_strand_id
1 'polypeptide(L)'
;MASQRFQDMLGRNEDKAWGKLGERAPEHKHLIENKNFGTFQEIGIRQSILDDVEVIKNWKFLPEYTEVKGFAYTIEDGKLTELV
;
A
#
# COMPACT_ATOMS: atom_id res chain seq x y z
N MET A 1 -9.66 -11.62 0.75
CA MET A 1 -9.48 -11.13 2.13
C MET A 1 -8.00 -11.15 2.43
N ALA A 2 -7.40 -10.03 2.78
CA ALA A 2 -5.97 -10.00 3.15
C ALA A 2 -5.75 -10.85 4.42
N SER A 3 -4.65 -11.60 4.49
CA SER A 3 -4.38 -12.48 5.64
C SER A 3 -4.21 -11.68 6.94
N GLN A 4 -4.56 -12.26 8.09
CA GLN A 4 -4.35 -11.63 9.41
C GLN A 4 -2.89 -11.17 9.60
N ARG A 5 -1.94 -11.94 9.07
CA ARG A 5 -0.50 -11.62 9.11
C ARG A 5 -0.15 -10.36 8.31
N PHE A 6 -0.88 -10.06 7.24
CA PHE A 6 -0.74 -8.83 6.46
C PHE A 6 -1.29 -7.63 7.23
N GLN A 7 -2.44 -7.78 7.89
CA GLN A 7 -3.02 -6.75 8.75
C GLN A 7 -2.10 -6.40 9.94
N ASP A 8 -1.54 -7.41 10.60
CA ASP A 8 -0.64 -7.22 11.75
C ASP A 8 0.73 -6.61 11.37
N MET A 9 1.15 -6.77 10.11
CA MET A 9 2.40 -6.20 9.59
C MET A 9 2.27 -4.71 9.25
N LEU A 10 1.12 -4.30 8.70
CA LEU A 10 0.84 -2.89 8.36
C LEU A 10 0.88 -1.98 9.59
N GLY A 11 0.28 -2.42 10.71
CA GLY A 11 0.24 -1.63 11.95
C GLY A 11 1.63 -1.19 12.47
N ARG A 12 2.67 -2.04 12.33
CA ARG A 12 3.98 -1.81 12.95
C ARG A 12 4.83 -0.66 12.39
N ASN A 13 4.58 -0.16 11.18
CA ASN A 13 5.20 1.10 10.71
C ASN A 13 4.20 2.25 10.56
N GLU A 14 2.91 1.99 10.54
CA GLU A 14 1.92 3.05 10.79
C GLU A 14 2.22 3.70 12.14
N ASP A 15 2.54 2.89 13.16
CA ASP A 15 3.02 3.35 14.46
C ASP A 15 4.26 4.26 14.38
N LYS A 16 5.21 3.99 13.48
CA LYS A 16 6.40 4.84 13.30
C LYS A 16 6.07 6.15 12.58
N ALA A 17 5.18 6.12 11.59
CA ALA A 17 4.72 7.31 10.90
C ALA A 17 3.87 8.19 11.83
N TRP A 18 2.94 7.59 12.58
CA TRP A 18 2.16 8.25 13.63
C TRP A 18 3.05 8.86 14.70
N GLY A 19 4.05 8.11 15.18
CA GLY A 19 5.03 8.59 16.16
C GLY A 19 5.76 9.84 15.69
N LYS A 20 6.38 9.80 14.51
CA LYS A 20 7.11 10.95 13.95
C LYS A 20 6.23 12.15 13.66
N LEU A 21 5.01 11.94 13.18
CA LEU A 21 4.08 13.04 12.89
C LEU A 21 3.51 13.63 14.18
N GLY A 22 3.20 12.80 15.18
CA GLY A 22 2.77 13.23 16.50
C GLY A 22 3.86 13.98 17.27
N GLU A 23 5.14 13.63 17.12
CA GLU A 23 6.26 14.40 17.69
C GLU A 23 6.38 15.80 17.07
N ARG A 24 6.11 15.93 15.77
CA ARG A 24 6.23 17.20 15.04
C ARG A 24 5.05 18.15 15.26
N ALA A 25 3.86 17.60 15.50
CA ALA A 25 2.63 18.36 15.76
C ALA A 25 1.76 17.65 16.83
N PRO A 26 2.16 17.71 18.11
CA PRO A 26 1.52 16.95 19.19
C PRO A 26 0.02 17.23 19.35
N GLU A 27 -0.41 18.46 19.15
CA GLU A 27 -1.80 18.91 19.21
C GLU A 27 -2.71 18.23 18.17
N HIS A 28 -2.14 17.68 17.10
CA HIS A 28 -2.85 17.04 15.99
C HIS A 28 -2.72 15.52 15.97
N LYS A 29 -2.08 14.91 16.96
CA LYS A 29 -1.84 13.45 17.01
C LYS A 29 -3.13 12.62 16.87
N HIS A 30 -4.21 13.03 17.51
CA HIS A 30 -5.51 12.36 17.43
C HIS A 30 -6.10 12.29 16.00
N LEU A 31 -5.66 13.17 15.09
CA LEU A 31 -6.13 13.19 13.69
C LEU A 31 -5.48 12.11 12.82
N ILE A 32 -4.39 11.51 13.28
CA ILE A 32 -3.60 10.57 12.48
C ILE A 32 -3.67 9.13 12.99
N GLU A 33 -4.08 8.89 14.23
CA GLU A 33 -4.12 7.55 14.87
C GLU A 33 -4.95 6.49 14.13
N ASN A 34 -5.89 6.91 13.28
CA ASN A 34 -6.73 6.00 12.49
C ASN A 34 -6.39 6.01 10.99
N LYS A 35 -5.27 6.64 10.60
CA LYS A 35 -4.89 6.76 9.18
C LYS A 35 -3.98 5.62 8.77
N ASN A 36 -4.40 4.90 7.73
CA ASN A 36 -3.56 3.92 7.06
C ASN A 36 -2.62 4.62 6.07
N PHE A 37 -1.31 4.32 6.12
CA PHE A 37 -0.31 4.93 5.24
C PHE A 37 0.07 4.08 4.02
N GLY A 38 -0.52 2.89 3.87
CA GLY A 38 -0.37 2.06 2.66
C GLY A 38 1.05 1.57 2.41
N THR A 39 1.77 1.14 3.45
CA THR A 39 3.19 0.75 3.32
C THR A 39 3.33 -0.71 2.87
N PHE A 40 4.13 -1.00 1.84
CA PHE A 40 4.37 -2.36 1.32
C PHE A 40 5.66 -3.04 1.85
N GLN A 41 6.44 -2.36 2.70
CA GLN A 41 7.54 -2.88 3.52
C GLN A 41 8.20 -4.20 3.04
N GLU A 42 8.00 -5.29 3.81
CA GLU A 42 8.71 -6.57 3.73
C GLU A 42 8.27 -7.44 2.54
N ILE A 43 7.09 -7.16 1.96
CA ILE A 43 6.63 -7.86 0.75
C ILE A 43 7.31 -7.30 -0.51
N GLY A 44 7.83 -6.07 -0.44
CA GLY A 44 8.51 -5.39 -1.54
C GLY A 44 7.57 -4.91 -2.64
N ILE A 45 8.12 -4.07 -3.53
CA ILE A 45 7.34 -3.38 -4.57
C ILE A 45 6.61 -4.35 -5.51
N ARG A 46 7.26 -5.46 -5.87
CA ARG A 46 6.70 -6.46 -6.80
C ARG A 46 5.43 -7.08 -6.23
N GLN A 47 5.47 -7.55 -4.98
CA GLN A 47 4.31 -8.21 -4.38
C GLN A 47 3.19 -7.20 -4.11
N SER A 48 3.51 -5.96 -3.72
CA SER A 48 2.52 -4.89 -3.57
C SER A 48 1.69 -4.69 -4.83
N ILE A 49 2.35 -4.64 -5.99
CA ILE A 49 1.68 -4.43 -7.28
C ILE A 49 0.78 -5.63 -7.61
N LEU A 50 1.24 -6.85 -7.36
CA LEU A 50 0.44 -8.05 -7.61
C LEU A 50 -0.82 -8.10 -6.73
N ASP A 51 -0.67 -7.80 -5.44
CA ASP A 51 -1.77 -7.75 -4.48
C ASP A 51 -2.79 -6.67 -4.87
N ASP A 52 -2.32 -5.47 -5.24
CA ASP A 52 -3.17 -4.37 -5.67
C ASP A 52 -3.95 -4.73 -6.94
N VAL A 53 -3.29 -5.35 -7.93
CA VAL A 53 -3.97 -5.80 -9.17
C VAL A 53 -5.04 -6.84 -8.86
N GLU A 54 -4.77 -7.80 -7.97
CA GLU A 54 -5.78 -8.78 -7.57
C GLU A 54 -6.96 -8.12 -6.86
N VAL A 55 -6.71 -7.21 -5.93
CA VAL A 55 -7.76 -6.48 -5.20
C VAL A 55 -8.62 -5.66 -6.17
N ILE A 56 -8.00 -4.91 -7.08
CA ILE A 56 -8.69 -4.04 -8.04
C ILE A 56 -9.53 -4.86 -9.02
N LYS A 57 -9.00 -5.99 -9.53
CA LYS A 57 -9.76 -6.90 -10.42
C LYS A 57 -11.05 -7.42 -9.79
N ASN A 58 -11.11 -7.50 -8.47
CA ASN A 58 -12.26 -7.98 -7.71
C ASN A 58 -13.21 -6.87 -7.23
N TRP A 59 -12.96 -5.60 -7.58
CA TRP A 59 -13.84 -4.50 -7.20
C TRP A 59 -15.19 -4.60 -7.93
N LYS A 60 -16.29 -4.68 -7.16
CA LYS A 60 -17.65 -4.81 -7.70
C LYS A 60 -18.11 -3.66 -8.61
N PHE A 61 -17.45 -2.50 -8.51
CA PHE A 61 -17.76 -1.33 -9.34
C PHE A 61 -16.89 -1.26 -10.60
N LEU A 62 -15.89 -2.13 -10.72
CA LEU A 62 -15.08 -2.23 -11.93
C LEU A 62 -15.84 -3.06 -12.97
N PRO A 63 -16.05 -2.56 -14.20
CA PRO A 63 -16.67 -3.35 -15.25
C PRO A 63 -15.86 -4.63 -15.54
N GLU A 64 -16.54 -5.75 -15.79
CA GLU A 64 -15.89 -7.06 -16.00
C GLU A 64 -14.94 -7.08 -17.21
N TYR A 65 -15.13 -6.20 -18.18
CA TYR A 65 -14.29 -6.08 -19.36
C TYR A 65 -13.07 -5.18 -19.15
N THR A 66 -12.93 -4.54 -17.98
CA THR A 66 -11.80 -3.65 -17.72
C THR A 66 -10.53 -4.46 -17.45
N GLU A 67 -9.54 -4.27 -18.31
CA GLU A 67 -8.20 -4.81 -18.10
C GLU A 67 -7.50 -4.05 -16.97
N VAL A 68 -6.92 -4.79 -16.02
CA VAL A 68 -6.13 -4.24 -14.91
C VAL A 68 -4.71 -4.80 -15.03
N LYS A 69 -3.74 -3.89 -15.22
CA LYS A 69 -2.33 -4.19 -15.38
C LYS A 69 -1.50 -3.64 -14.22
N GLY A 70 -0.38 -4.29 -13.92
CA GLY A 70 0.58 -3.88 -12.91
C GLY A 70 1.93 -3.58 -13.51
N PHE A 71 2.52 -2.43 -13.19
CA PHE A 71 3.84 -2.03 -13.68
C PHE A 71 4.77 -1.64 -12.53
N ALA A 72 6.03 -2.03 -12.62
CA ALA A 72 7.11 -1.53 -11.77
C ALA A 72 7.95 -0.50 -12.54
N TYR A 73 8.17 0.66 -11.93
CA TYR A 73 9.05 1.70 -12.45
C TYR A 73 10.38 1.67 -11.69
N THR A 74 11.50 1.55 -12.41
CA THR A 74 12.85 1.70 -11.85
C THR A 74 13.34 3.13 -12.02
N ILE A 75 13.78 3.74 -10.92
CA ILE A 75 14.14 5.17 -10.88
C ILE A 75 15.52 5.40 -11.53
N GLU A 76 16.40 4.41 -11.42
CA GLU A 76 17.79 4.48 -11.87
C GLU A 76 17.90 4.61 -13.39
N ASP A 77 17.06 3.89 -14.12
CA ASP A 77 17.08 3.82 -15.59
C ASP A 77 15.78 4.34 -16.24
N GLY A 78 14.78 4.72 -15.44
CA GLY A 78 13.50 5.22 -15.91
C GLY A 78 12.63 4.17 -16.61
N LYS A 79 12.92 2.87 -16.43
CA LYS A 79 12.24 1.80 -17.15
C LYS A 79 10.93 1.41 -16.47
N LEU A 80 9.88 1.25 -17.28
CA LEU A 80 8.61 0.66 -16.86
C LEU A 80 8.56 -0.81 -17.28
N THR A 81 8.35 -1.71 -16.32
CA THR A 81 8.28 -3.16 -16.56
C THR A 81 6.89 -3.66 -16.18
N GLU A 82 6.17 -4.22 -17.14
CA GLU A 82 4.89 -4.91 -16.91
C GLU A 82 5.13 -6.18 -16.09
N LEU A 83 4.33 -6.36 -15.04
CA LEU A 83 4.41 -7.51 -14.13
C LEU A 83 3.23 -8.47 -14.29
N VAL A 84 2.04 -7.94 -14.61
CA VAL A 84 0.75 -8.63 -14.74
C VAL A 84 -0.22 -7.80 -15.58
#